data_AF-A0A0L0SN42-F1
#
_entry.id   AF-A0A0L0SN42-F1
#
_cell.length_a   1.000
_cell.length_b   1.000
_cell.length_c   1.000
_cell.angle_alpha   90.00
_cell.angle_beta   90.00
_cell.angle_gamma   90.00
#
_symmetry.space_group_name_H-M   'P 1'
#
loop_
_entity.id
_entity.type
_entity.pdbx_description
1 polymer ?
#
loop_
_entity_poly.entity_id
_entity_poly.type
_entity_poly.pdbx_seq_one_letter_code
_entity_poly.pdbx_strand_id
1 'polypeptide(L)'
;MPVFTVLNNALQRAKAGAAPAQRRLVEDVDRRMNQLFDALNAGTLAEPVVAALHTYARAVEQRDWATAVRVHQELSVSQFDAWMIGLKRLVDLVAKMP
;
A
#
# COMPACT_ATOMS: atom_id res chain seq x y z
N MET A 1 8.28 -11.34 -7.20
CA MET A 1 8.66 -10.41 -6.12
C MET A 1 7.60 -10.45 -5.04
N PRO A 2 7.97 -10.52 -3.74
CA PRO A 2 6.98 -10.53 -2.66
C PRO A 2 6.33 -9.15 -2.49
N VAL A 3 4.99 -9.09 -2.54
CA VAL A 3 4.20 -7.86 -2.26
C VAL A 3 4.61 -7.25 -0.93
N PHE A 4 4.75 -8.09 0.10
CA PHE A 4 5.18 -7.69 1.44
C PHE A 4 6.48 -6.89 1.42
N THR A 5 7.51 -7.37 0.73
CA THR A 5 8.83 -6.72 0.72
C THR A 5 8.74 -5.30 0.18
N VAL A 6 8.06 -5.10 -0.95
CA VAL A 6 7.96 -3.78 -1.57
C VAL A 6 7.16 -2.81 -0.72
N LEU A 7 5.98 -3.24 -0.26
CA LEU A 7 5.09 -2.38 0.51
C LEU A 7 5.64 -2.07 1.89
N ASN A 8 6.31 -3.03 2.53
CA ASN A 8 7.01 -2.77 3.79
C ASN A 8 8.17 -1.77 3.59
N ASN A 9 8.95 -1.90 2.52
CA ASN A 9 10.01 -0.93 2.23
C ASN A 9 9.45 0.48 1.99
N ALA A 10 8.34 0.59 1.24
CA ALA A 10 7.65 1.86 1.05
C ALA A 10 7.13 2.43 2.39
N LEU A 11 6.61 1.59 3.28
CA LEU A 11 6.16 1.97 4.61
C LEU A 11 7.30 2.46 5.50
N GLN A 12 8.46 1.79 5.47
CA GLN A 12 9.64 2.25 6.21
C GLN A 12 10.14 3.60 5.68
N ARG A 13 10.14 3.81 4.36
CA ARG A 13 10.41 5.13 3.77
C ARG A 13 9.41 6.19 4.25
N ALA A 14 8.13 5.86 4.24
CA ALA A 14 7.08 6.74 4.73
C ALA A 14 7.29 7.14 6.20
N LYS A 15 7.67 6.17 7.04
CA LYS A 15 8.00 6.40 8.47
C LYS A 15 9.22 7.29 8.65
N ALA A 16 10.26 7.08 7.85
CA ALA A 16 11.51 7.85 7.96
C ALA A 16 11.40 9.28 7.40
N GLY A 17 10.62 9.47 6.34
CA GLY A 17 10.53 10.76 5.63
C GLY A 17 9.37 11.66 6.04
N ALA A 18 8.46 11.21 6.91
CA ALA A 18 7.28 11.99 7.27
C ALA A 18 7.60 13.16 8.21
N ALA A 19 6.97 14.31 7.95
CA ALA A 19 7.05 15.47 8.84
C ALA A 19 6.32 15.19 10.18
N PRO A 20 6.68 15.89 11.29
CA PRO A 20 6.02 15.70 12.58
C PRO A 20 4.49 15.84 12.53
N ALA A 21 3.97 16.75 11.70
CA ALA A 21 2.54 16.97 11.48
C ALA A 21 1.83 15.75 10.85
N GLN A 22 2.57 14.88 10.15
CA GLN A 22 2.04 13.69 9.48
C GLN A 22 2.12 12.43 10.35
N ARG A 23 2.62 12.51 11.58
CA ARG A 23 2.84 11.32 12.45
C ARG A 23 1.60 10.45 12.62
N ARG A 24 0.46 11.06 12.95
CA ARG A 24 -0.82 10.34 13.12
C ARG A 24 -1.29 9.67 11.83
N LEU A 25 -1.02 10.29 10.68
CA LEU A 25 -1.34 9.72 9.37
C LEU A 25 -0.47 8.48 9.12
N VAL A 26 0.83 8.55 9.38
CA VAL A 26 1.76 7.43 9.20
C VAL A 26 1.40 6.26 10.13
N GLU A 27 1.04 6.53 11.39
CA GLU A 27 0.61 5.50 12.34
C GLU A 27 -0.67 4.77 11.88
N ASP A 28 -1.62 5.50 11.27
CA ASP A 28 -2.82 4.88 10.66
C ASP A 28 -2.47 4.07 9.41
N VAL A 29 -1.56 4.56 8.56
CA VAL A 29 -1.07 3.81 7.38
C VAL A 29 -0.38 2.52 7.81
N ASP A 30 0.49 2.58 8.82
CA ASP A 30 1.19 1.43 9.37
C ASP A 30 0.22 0.34 9.85
N ARG A 31 -0.78 0.74 10.65
CA ARG A 31 -1.82 -0.17 11.14
C ARG A 31 -2.56 -0.86 10.00
N ARG A 32 -2.91 -0.10 8.94
CA ARG A 32 -3.61 -0.62 7.75
C ARG A 32 -2.74 -1.54 6.90
N MET A 33 -1.44 -1.24 6.79
CA MET A 33 -0.50 -2.14 6.11
C MET A 33 -0.33 -3.45 6.86
N ASN A 34 -0.27 -3.42 8.19
CA ASN A 34 -0.25 -4.66 8.98
C ASN A 34 -1.50 -5.51 8.77
N GLN A 35 -2.70 -4.90 8.69
CA GLN A 35 -3.93 -5.64 8.35
C GLN A 35 -3.86 -6.31 6.98
N LEU A 36 -3.29 -5.65 5.97
CA LEU A 36 -3.07 -6.26 4.66
C LEU A 36 -2.06 -7.42 4.74
N PHE A 37 -0.98 -7.25 5.49
CA PHE A 37 0.04 -8.29 5.65
C PHE A 37 -0.51 -9.51 6.38
N ASP A 38 -1.33 -9.31 7.39
CA ASP A 38 -2.03 -10.38 8.09
C ASP A 38 -2.98 -11.14 7.13
N ALA A 39 -3.74 -10.42 6.29
CA ALA A 39 -4.63 -11.04 5.31
C ALA A 39 -3.87 -11.82 4.22
N LEU A 40 -2.74 -11.28 3.74
CA LEU A 40 -1.84 -11.97 2.81
C LEU A 40 -1.25 -13.24 3.44
N ASN A 41 -0.78 -13.15 4.69
CA ASN A 41 -0.19 -14.26 5.41
C ASN A 41 -1.21 -15.36 5.74
N ALA A 42 -2.43 -14.96 6.08
CA ALA A 42 -3.54 -15.88 6.34
C ALA A 42 -4.11 -16.52 5.06
N GLY A 43 -3.75 -16.01 3.87
CA GLY A 43 -4.27 -16.51 2.59
C GLY A 43 -5.76 -16.26 2.40
N THR A 44 -6.32 -15.24 3.05
CA THR A 44 -7.77 -14.95 3.04
C THR A 44 -8.21 -14.07 1.88
N LEU A 45 -7.25 -13.51 1.12
CA LEU A 45 -7.52 -12.67 -0.03
C LEU A 45 -7.83 -13.52 -1.27
N ALA A 46 -8.83 -13.11 -2.05
CA ALA A 46 -9.14 -13.73 -3.32
C ALA A 46 -7.98 -13.58 -4.32
N GLU A 47 -7.78 -14.58 -5.19
CA GLU A 47 -6.69 -14.60 -6.17
C GLU A 47 -6.61 -13.34 -7.05
N PRO A 48 -7.72 -12.76 -7.56
CA PRO A 48 -7.67 -11.51 -8.33
C PRO A 48 -7.13 -10.33 -7.52
N VAL A 49 -7.40 -10.30 -6.21
CA VAL A 49 -6.90 -9.25 -5.30
C VAL A 49 -5.39 -9.39 -5.12
N VAL A 50 -4.91 -10.62 -4.93
CA VAL A 50 -3.47 -10.91 -4.82
C VAL A 50 -2.74 -10.51 -6.12
N ALA A 51 -3.30 -10.82 -7.29
CA ALA A 51 -2.73 -10.43 -8.58
C ALA A 51 -2.68 -8.90 -8.77
N ALA A 52 -3.75 -8.19 -8.37
CA ALA A 52 -3.77 -6.73 -8.38
C ALA A 52 -2.74 -6.14 -7.41
N LEU A 53 -2.58 -6.71 -6.21
CA LEU A 53 -1.55 -6.30 -5.24
C LEU A 53 -0.13 -6.50 -5.76
N HIS A 54 0.13 -7.56 -6.53
CA HIS A 54 1.41 -7.74 -7.22
C HIS A 54 1.67 -6.63 -8.25
N THR A 55 0.65 -6.30 -9.04
CA THR A 55 0.75 -5.23 -10.05
C THR A 55 0.97 -3.87 -9.37
N TYR A 56 0.23 -3.59 -8.31
CA TYR A 56 0.36 -2.39 -7.49
C TYR A 56 1.76 -2.28 -6.88
N ALA A 57 2.27 -3.35 -6.25
CA ALA A 57 3.60 -3.36 -5.65
C ALA A 57 4.69 -3.08 -6.69
N ARG A 58 4.61 -3.73 -7.87
CA ARG A 58 5.55 -3.48 -8.96
C ARG A 58 5.54 -2.02 -9.42
N ALA A 59 4.35 -1.42 -9.55
CA ALA A 59 4.21 -0.01 -9.92
C ALA A 59 4.84 0.92 -8.86
N VAL A 60 4.63 0.63 -7.57
CA VAL A 60 5.25 1.37 -6.46
C VAL A 60 6.78 1.30 -6.51
N GLU A 61 7.33 0.12 -6.75
CA GLU A 61 8.78 -0.07 -6.86
C GLU A 61 9.38 0.72 -8.03
N GLN A 62 8.69 0.71 -9.17
CA GLN A 62 9.11 1.43 -10.38
C GLN A 62 8.83 2.93 -10.34
N ARG A 63 8.25 3.43 -9.23
CA ARG A 63 7.74 4.80 -9.08
C ARG A 63 6.70 5.19 -10.14
N ASP A 64 5.98 4.20 -10.68
CA ASP A 64 4.85 4.39 -11.58
C ASP A 64 3.57 4.63 -10.76
N TRP A 65 3.45 5.86 -10.25
CA TRP A 65 2.33 6.26 -9.41
C TRP A 65 0.99 6.26 -10.15
N ALA A 66 1.01 6.51 -11.47
CA ALA A 66 -0.20 6.50 -12.29
C ALA A 66 -0.80 5.09 -12.34
N THR A 67 0.03 4.06 -12.58
CA THR A 67 -0.41 2.67 -12.53
C THR A 67 -0.83 2.27 -11.12
N ALA A 68 -0.09 2.67 -10.07
CA ALA A 68 -0.46 2.34 -8.69
C ALA A 68 -1.84 2.92 -8.31
N VAL A 69 -2.14 4.17 -8.70
CA VAL A 69 -3.45 4.79 -8.46
C VAL A 69 -4.56 4.08 -9.23
N ARG A 70 -4.35 3.75 -10.50
CA ARG A 70 -5.34 3.03 -11.31
C ARG A 70 -5.68 1.66 -10.71
N VAL A 71 -4.68 0.88 -10.34
CA VAL A 71 -4.88 -0.45 -9.73
C VAL A 71 -5.61 -0.34 -8.39
N HIS A 72 -5.30 0.68 -7.58
CA HIS A 72 -6.02 0.93 -6.32
C HIS A 72 -7.51 1.24 -6.56
N GLN A 73 -7.83 2.02 -7.59
CA GLN A 73 -9.21 2.33 -7.96
C GLN A 73 -9.97 1.06 -8.40
N GLU A 74 -9.36 0.23 -9.25
CA GLU A 74 -9.93 -1.05 -9.71
C GLU A 74 -10.20 -2.02 -8.53
N LEU A 75 -9.27 -2.11 -7.58
CA LEU A 75 -9.43 -2.87 -6.35
C LEU A 75 -10.62 -2.38 -5.52
N SER A 76 -10.74 -1.05 -5.35
CA SER A 76 -11.75 -0.41 -4.50
C SER A 76 -13.18 -0.52 -5.05
N VAL A 77 -13.33 -0.79 -6.35
CA VAL A 77 -14.64 -1.06 -6.98
C VAL A 77 -15.08 -2.51 -6.73
N SER A 78 -14.14 -3.42 -6.60
CA SER A 78 -14.39 -4.87 -6.54
C SER A 78 -14.63 -5.38 -5.11
N GLN A 79 -13.95 -4.80 -4.13
CA GLN A 79 -14.22 -4.98 -2.70
C GLN A 79 -13.73 -3.75 -1.93
N PHE A 80 -14.18 -3.58 -0.69
CA PHE A 80 -13.67 -2.50 0.17
C PHE A 80 -13.25 -3.04 1.53
N ASP A 81 -11.94 -2.97 1.81
CA ASP A 81 -11.36 -3.26 3.11
C ASP A 81 -10.62 -2.05 3.67
N ALA A 82 -10.53 -1.99 5.01
CA ALA A 82 -9.87 -0.89 5.71
C ALA A 82 -8.40 -0.68 5.26
N TRP A 83 -7.70 -1.76 4.88
CA TRP A 83 -6.32 -1.68 4.43
C TRP A 83 -6.14 -0.98 3.07
N MET A 84 -7.20 -0.90 2.25
CA MET A 84 -7.14 -0.22 0.95
C MET A 84 -6.93 1.28 1.07
N ILE A 85 -7.49 1.91 2.12
CA ILE A 85 -7.20 3.31 2.44
C ILE A 85 -5.71 3.49 2.74
N GLY A 86 -5.10 2.49 3.38
CA GLY A 86 -3.68 2.48 3.71
C GLY A 86 -2.81 2.46 2.46
N LEU A 87 -3.17 1.68 1.43
CA LEU A 87 -2.45 1.65 0.15
C LEU A 87 -2.43 3.02 -0.51
N LYS A 88 -3.59 3.65 -0.68
CA LYS A 88 -3.68 4.99 -1.26
C LYS A 88 -2.81 5.99 -0.50
N ARG A 89 -2.96 6.05 0.83
CA ARG A 89 -2.20 6.98 1.67
C ARG A 89 -0.70 6.71 1.65
N LEU A 90 -0.29 5.44 1.56
CA LEU A 90 1.11 5.06 1.43
C LEU A 90 1.71 5.62 0.14
N VAL A 91 1.05 5.42 -1.00
CA VAL A 91 1.48 6.01 -2.29
C VAL A 91 1.50 7.53 -2.23
N ASP A 92 0.46 8.16 -1.69
CA ASP A 92 0.39 9.62 -1.56
C ASP A 92 1.54 10.18 -0.68
N LEU A 93 2.00 9.42 0.32
CA LEU A 93 3.15 9.77 1.15
C LEU A 93 4.47 9.60 0.38
N VAL A 94 4.72 8.42 -0.18
CA VAL A 94 6.03 8.12 -0.80
C VAL A 94 6.24 8.81 -2.15
N ALA A 95 5.17 9.20 -2.85
CA ALA A 95 5.24 9.99 -4.08
C ALA A 95 5.61 11.46 -3.82
N LYS A 96 5.38 11.97 -2.62
CA LYS A 96 5.74 13.33 -2.19
C LYS A 96 7.14 13.40 -1.57
N MET A 97 7.78 12.25 -1.36
CA MET A 97 9.14 12.17 -0.86
C MET A 97 10.13 12.25 -2.03
N PRO A 98 11.29 12.91 -1.82
CA PRO A 98 12.35 12.96 -2.83
C PRO A 98 12.88 11.55 -3.21
#